data_AF-A0A2E1CSJ8-F1
#
_entry.id   AF-A0A2E1CSJ8-F1
#
_cell.length_a   1.000
_cell.length_b   1.000
_cell.length_c   1.000
_cell.angle_alpha   90.00
_cell.angle_beta   90.00
_cell.angle_gamma   90.00
#
_symmetry.space_group_name_H-M   'P 1'
#
loop_
_entity.id
_entity.type
_entity.pdbx_description
1 polymer ?
#
loop_
_entity_poly.entity_id
_entity_poly.type
_entity_poly.pdbx_seq_one_letter_code
_entity_poly.pdbx_strand_id
1 'polypeptide(L)'
;MPKTKKICSPYTKDAVKLLAATIRAERKKNKMTEAELADRIGVSRDFIYRMEKGDPTCAIGSVFEAAYILGIQLFDMGPSRLANELRQTEEKLTLLPKAIRKKTKVINDDF
;
A
#
# COMPACT_ATOMS: atom_id res chain seq x y z
N MET A 1 23.47 -0.11 -0.19
CA MET A 1 22.88 0.02 1.16
C MET A 1 22.10 -1.25 1.47
N PRO A 2 22.31 -1.91 2.62
CA PRO A 2 21.55 -3.10 2.97
C PRO A 2 20.08 -2.72 3.18
N LYS A 3 19.15 -3.44 2.53
CA LYS A 3 17.72 -3.21 2.71
C LYS A 3 17.34 -3.59 4.14
N THR A 4 16.92 -2.61 4.95
CA THR A 4 16.46 -2.85 6.32
C THR A 4 15.28 -3.83 6.29
N LYS A 5 15.46 -5.00 6.90
CA LYS A 5 14.43 -6.05 6.94
C LYS A 5 13.25 -5.56 7.78
N LYS A 6 12.17 -5.13 7.13
CA LYS A 6 10.95 -4.68 7.82
C LYS A 6 10.29 -5.88 8.54
N ILE A 7 9.99 -5.71 9.82
CA ILE A 7 9.19 -6.67 10.57
C ILE A 7 7.76 -6.56 10.06
N CYS A 8 7.27 -7.61 9.39
CA CYS A 8 5.90 -7.72 8.93
C CYS A 8 5.19 -8.80 9.73
N SER A 9 3.98 -8.51 10.22
CA SER A 9 3.12 -9.52 10.83
C SER A 9 2.77 -10.62 9.81
N PRO A 10 2.36 -11.82 10.26
CA PRO A 10 1.86 -12.86 9.36
C PRO A 10 0.73 -12.35 8.45
N TYR A 11 -0.21 -11.60 9.03
CA TYR A 11 -1.30 -10.96 8.29
C TYR A 11 -0.80 -10.08 7.15
N THR A 12 0.18 -9.20 7.41
CA THR A 12 0.75 -8.33 6.36
C THR A 12 1.41 -9.14 5.26
N LYS A 13 2.10 -10.24 5.58
CA LYS A 13 2.72 -11.11 4.57
C LYS A 13 1.68 -11.76 3.68
N ASP A 14 0.59 -12.26 4.25
CA ASP A 14 -0.46 -12.92 3.50
C ASP A 14 -1.26 -11.93 2.66
N ALA A 15 -1.57 -10.74 3.20
CA ALA A 15 -2.21 -9.66 2.45
C ALA A 15 -1.36 -9.20 1.25
N VAL A 16 -0.04 -9.01 1.43
CA VAL A 16 0.88 -8.63 0.35
C VAL A 16 0.97 -9.73 -0.71
N LYS A 17 1.07 -11.00 -0.31
CA LYS A 17 1.08 -12.13 -1.25
C LYS A 17 -0.22 -12.22 -2.04
N LEU A 18 -1.36 -12.06 -1.38
CA LEU A 18 -2.67 -12.07 -2.01
C LEU A 18 -2.76 -10.96 -3.06
N LEU A 19 -2.44 -9.72 -2.68
CA LEU A 19 -2.46 -8.59 -3.61
C LEU A 19 -1.52 -8.81 -4.81
N ALA A 20 -0.29 -9.27 -4.57
CA ALA A 20 0.68 -9.58 -5.61
C ALA A 20 0.17 -10.66 -6.59
N ALA A 21 -0.47 -11.71 -6.06
CA ALA A 21 -1.06 -12.77 -6.86
C ALA A 21 -2.23 -12.25 -7.70
N THR A 22 -3.09 -11.39 -7.14
CA THR A 22 -4.21 -10.77 -7.85
C THR A 22 -3.72 -9.88 -9.00
N ILE A 23 -2.72 -9.02 -8.75
CA ILE A 23 -2.09 -8.18 -9.78
C ILE A 23 -1.55 -9.05 -10.92
N ARG A 24 -0.81 -10.11 -10.57
CA ARG A 24 -0.26 -11.05 -11.56
C ARG A 24 -1.35 -11.76 -12.37
N ALA A 25 -2.44 -12.15 -11.73
CA ALA A 25 -3.56 -12.82 -12.37
C ALA A 25 -4.25 -11.90 -13.39
N GLU A 26 -4.61 -10.67 -12.98
CA GLU A 26 -5.29 -9.71 -13.86
C GLU A 26 -4.37 -9.22 -14.98
N ARG A 27 -3.07 -9.03 -14.74
CA ARG A 27 -2.11 -8.73 -15.81
C ARG A 27 -2.09 -9.81 -16.89
N LYS A 28 -2.02 -11.08 -16.46
CA LYS A 28 -2.03 -12.23 -17.39
C LYS A 28 -3.36 -12.36 -18.14
N LYS A 29 -4.48 -12.14 -17.46
CA LYS A 29 -5.82 -12.13 -18.07
C LYS A 29 -5.94 -11.05 -19.14
N ASN A 30 -5.33 -9.89 -18.91
CA ASN A 30 -5.22 -8.80 -19.88
C ASN A 30 -4.12 -9.03 -20.96
N LYS A 31 -3.47 -10.20 -20.98
CA LYS A 31 -2.38 -10.57 -21.90
C LYS A 31 -1.22 -9.56 -21.92
N MET A 32 -1.00 -8.88 -20.79
CA MET A 32 0.01 -7.83 -20.68
C MET A 32 1.33 -8.39 -20.16
N THR A 33 2.45 -7.99 -20.73
CA THR A 33 3.78 -8.37 -20.21
C THR A 33 4.16 -7.54 -18.98
N GLU A 34 5.16 -7.99 -18.21
CA GLU A 34 5.68 -7.19 -17.10
C GLU A 34 6.25 -5.84 -17.57
N ALA A 35 6.84 -5.82 -18.77
CA ALA A 35 7.41 -4.60 -19.37
C ALA A 35 6.31 -3.61 -19.77
N GLU A 36 5.26 -4.09 -20.43
CA GLU A 36 4.11 -3.23 -20.80
C GLU A 36 3.42 -2.60 -19.60
N LEU A 37 3.26 -3.37 -18.50
CA LEU A 37 2.72 -2.81 -17.27
C LEU A 37 3.68 -1.78 -16.64
N ALA A 38 4.98 -2.07 -16.66
CA ALA A 38 6.01 -1.18 -16.15
C ALA A 38 6.01 0.16 -16.90
N ASP A 39 5.90 0.13 -18.23
CA ASP A 39 5.87 1.32 -19.08
C ASP A 39 4.63 2.18 -18.79
N ARG A 40 3.47 1.55 -18.57
CA ARG A 40 2.23 2.27 -18.22
C ARG A 40 2.27 2.95 -16.85
N ILE A 41 2.96 2.34 -15.87
CA ILE A 41 3.11 2.89 -14.51
C ILE A 41 4.30 3.87 -14.43
N GLY A 42 5.24 3.82 -15.38
CA GLY A 42 6.48 4.61 -15.34
C GLY A 42 7.53 4.05 -14.37
N VAL A 43 7.63 2.72 -14.25
CA VAL A 43 8.61 2.02 -13.39
C VAL A 43 9.44 1.02 -14.19
N SER A 44 10.43 0.38 -13.55
CA SER A 44 11.22 -0.67 -14.20
C SER A 44 10.47 -2.01 -14.23
N ARG A 45 10.76 -2.86 -15.22
CA ARG A 45 10.26 -4.25 -15.25
C ARG A 45 10.60 -5.03 -13.98
N ASP A 46 11.80 -4.84 -13.41
CA ASP A 46 12.20 -5.47 -12.15
C ASP A 46 11.30 -5.06 -10.97
N PHE A 47 10.83 -3.82 -10.97
CA PHE A 47 9.87 -3.36 -9.96
C PHE A 47 8.56 -4.14 -10.05
N ILE A 48 8.02 -4.35 -11.26
CA ILE A 48 6.83 -5.19 -11.47
C ILE A 48 7.09 -6.64 -11.06
N TYR A 49 8.24 -7.19 -11.42
CA TYR A 49 8.63 -8.54 -11.01
C TYR A 49 8.63 -8.70 -9.47
N ARG A 50 9.24 -7.75 -8.74
CA ARG A 50 9.24 -7.78 -7.27
C ARG A 50 7.86 -7.56 -6.66
N MET A 51 7.06 -6.67 -7.25
CA MET A 51 5.67 -6.45 -6.87
C MET A 51 4.87 -7.76 -6.96
N GLU A 52 4.93 -8.46 -8.09
CA GLU A 52 4.23 -9.73 -8.31
C GLU A 52 4.78 -10.90 -7.46
N LYS A 53 5.98 -10.75 -6.90
CA LYS A 53 6.55 -11.67 -5.91
C LYS A 53 6.14 -11.34 -4.47
N GLY A 54 5.42 -10.25 -4.25
CA GLY A 54 4.97 -9.83 -2.93
C GLY A 54 6.07 -9.19 -2.10
N ASP A 55 6.95 -8.40 -2.72
CA ASP A 55 7.92 -7.56 -1.99
C ASP A 55 7.18 -6.45 -1.22
N PRO A 56 7.17 -6.48 0.13
CA PRO A 56 6.47 -5.48 0.95
C PRO A 56 7.18 -4.12 0.95
N THR A 57 8.32 -3.99 0.30
CA THR A 57 9.07 -2.73 0.16
C THR A 57 8.72 -1.95 -1.10
N CYS A 58 7.91 -2.53 -2.01
CA CYS A 58 7.41 -1.81 -3.16
C CYS A 58 6.59 -0.57 -2.71
N ALA A 59 6.79 0.54 -3.41
CA ALA A 59 6.10 1.78 -3.12
C ALA A 59 4.58 1.60 -3.30
N ILE A 60 3.81 1.94 -2.27
CA ILE A 60 2.35 1.74 -2.24
C ILE A 60 1.66 2.44 -3.42
N GLY A 61 2.13 3.63 -3.82
CA GLY A 61 1.57 4.37 -4.96
C GLY A 61 1.65 3.59 -6.27
N SER A 62 2.80 2.99 -6.58
CA SER A 62 2.96 2.18 -7.80
C SER A 62 2.13 0.89 -7.76
N VAL A 63 1.92 0.31 -6.57
CA VAL A 63 1.04 -0.85 -6.41
C VAL A 63 -0.42 -0.47 -6.66
N PHE A 64 -0.85 0.70 -6.17
CA PHE A 64 -2.19 1.24 -6.41
C PHE A 64 -2.40 1.57 -7.89
N GLU A 65 -1.39 2.14 -8.56
CA GLU A 65 -1.45 2.43 -10.00
C GLU A 65 -1.56 1.15 -10.82
N ALA A 66 -0.79 0.11 -10.47
CA ALA A 66 -0.92 -1.21 -11.09
C ALA A 66 -2.32 -1.79 -10.92
N ALA A 67 -2.87 -1.72 -9.70
CA ALA A 67 -4.22 -2.15 -9.41
C ALA A 67 -5.25 -1.40 -10.25
N TYR A 68 -5.13 -0.07 -10.34
CA TYR A 68 -6.01 0.78 -11.14
C TYR A 68 -5.96 0.42 -12.65
N ILE A 69 -4.77 0.35 -13.25
CA ILE A 69 -4.58 0.00 -14.66
C ILE A 69 -5.15 -1.40 -14.99
N LEU A 70 -5.06 -2.33 -14.03
CA LEU A 70 -5.55 -3.70 -14.18
C LEU A 70 -7.03 -3.87 -13.79
N GLY A 71 -7.72 -2.80 -13.38
CA GLY A 71 -9.13 -2.84 -12.97
C GLY A 71 -9.39 -3.50 -11.61
N ILE A 72 -8.36 -3.62 -10.76
CA ILE A 72 -8.48 -4.12 -9.39
C ILE A 72 -8.97 -2.99 -8.49
N GLN A 73 -10.18 -3.12 -7.98
CA GLN A 73 -10.76 -2.17 -7.03
C GLN A 73 -10.27 -2.48 -5.61
N LEU A 74 -9.31 -1.68 -5.12
CA LEU A 74 -8.82 -1.78 -3.74
C LEU A 74 -9.81 -1.23 -2.70
N PHE A 75 -10.70 -0.34 -3.15
CA PHE A 75 -11.84 0.14 -2.39
C PHE A 75 -13.10 -0.11 -3.21
N ASP A 76 -14.16 -0.60 -2.56
CA ASP A 76 -15.48 -0.81 -3.18
C ASP A 76 -16.23 0.53 -3.35
N MET A 77 -15.57 1.47 -4.01
CA MET A 77 -15.99 2.85 -4.13
C MET A 77 -15.59 3.39 -5.49
N GLY A 78 -16.57 3.87 -6.26
CA GLY A 78 -16.28 4.69 -7.44
C GLY A 78 -15.58 6.01 -7.07
N PRO A 79 -14.98 6.72 -8.04
CA PRO A 79 -14.16 7.91 -7.78
C PRO A 79 -14.86 8.98 -6.93
N SER A 80 -16.16 9.22 -7.16
CA SER A 80 -16.95 10.18 -6.39
C SER A 80 -17.18 9.75 -4.94
N ARG A 81 -17.37 8.45 -4.68
CA ARG A 81 -17.50 7.91 -3.31
C ARG A 81 -16.16 7.98 -2.58
N LEU A 82 -15.05 7.67 -3.26
CA LEU A 82 -13.71 7.77 -2.69
C LEU A 82 -13.39 9.22 -2.25
N ALA A 83 -13.73 10.21 -3.08
CA ALA A 83 -13.55 11.62 -2.73
C ALA A 83 -14.39 12.05 -1.51
N ASN A 84 -15.63 11.57 -1.42
CA ASN A 84 -16.49 11.84 -0.26
C ASN A 84 -15.95 11.19 1.02
N GLU A 85 -15.52 9.93 0.95
CA GLU A 85 -14.93 9.21 2.09
C GLU A 85 -13.64 9.89 2.57
N LEU A 86 -12.82 10.37 1.63
CA LEU A 86 -11.62 11.16 1.94
C LEU A 86 -12.00 12.41 2.72
N ARG A 87 -12.99 13.19 2.24
CA ARG A 87 -13.46 14.39 2.93
C ARG A 87 -13.98 14.09 4.34
N GLN A 88 -14.80 13.06 4.50
CA GLN A 88 -15.31 12.64 5.82
C GLN A 88 -14.17 12.23 6.76
N THR A 89 -13.16 11.55 6.23
CA THR A 89 -11.97 11.16 7.00
C THR A 89 -11.16 12.38 7.43
N GLU A 90 -10.98 13.35 6.53
CA GLU A 90 -10.29 14.61 6.84
C GLU A 90 -11.03 15.43 7.90
N GLU A 91 -12.35 15.57 7.77
CA GLU A 91 -13.20 16.20 8.78
C GLU A 91 -13.03 15.52 10.15
N LYS A 92 -13.07 14.19 10.18
CA LYS A 92 -12.84 13.42 11.41
C LYS A 92 -11.45 13.67 12.00
N LEU A 93 -10.41 13.76 11.16
CA LEU A 93 -9.05 14.06 11.61
C LEU A 93 -8.95 15.46 12.24
N THR A 94 -9.74 16.44 11.79
CA THR A 94 -9.77 17.78 12.42
C THR A 94 -10.32 17.76 13.85
N LEU A 95 -11.19 16.79 14.16
CA LEU A 95 -11.78 16.61 15.49
C LEU A 95 -10.84 15.84 16.44
N LEU A 96 -9.81 15.18 15.90
CA LEU A 96 -8.83 14.42 16.68
C LEU A 96 -7.61 15.27 17.06
N PRO A 97 -6.86 14.87 18.10
CA PRO A 97 -5.63 15.56 18.47
C PRO A 97 -4.64 15.58 17.31
N LYS A 98 -4.10 16.76 16.98
CA LYS A 98 -3.08 16.93 15.93
C LYS A 98 -1.83 16.07 16.15
N ALA A 99 -1.50 15.78 17.41
CA ALA A 99 -0.43 14.88 17.79
C ALA A 99 -0.74 14.20 19.13
N ILE A 100 -0.39 12.92 19.24
CA ILE A 100 -0.49 12.16 20.49
C ILE A 100 0.87 12.18 21.16
N ARG A 101 0.98 12.81 22.34
CA ARG A 101 2.20 12.78 23.18
C ARG A 101 1.91 12.01 24.45
N LYS A 102 2.51 10.83 24.61
CA LYS A 102 2.51 10.10 25.88
C LYS A 102 3.63 10.67 26.74
N LYS A 103 3.30 11.23 27.91
CA LYS A 103 4.33 11.58 28.90
C LYS A 103 4.87 10.28 29.48
N THR A 104 6.16 10.02 29.29
CA THR A 104 6.87 9.00 30.07
C THR A 104 6.91 9.50 31.50
N LYS A 105 6.16 8.88 32.40
CA LYS A 105 6.20 9.22 33.82
C LYS A 105 7.58 8.79 34.33
N VAL A 106 8.51 9.73 34.45
CA VAL A 106 9.73 9.52 35.25
C VAL A 106 9.25 9.52 36.68
N ILE A 107 9.14 8.33 37.26
CA ILE A 107 8.96 8.18 38.70
C ILE A 107 10.35 8.43 39.27
N ASN A 108 10.61 9.64 39.79
CA ASN A 108 11.70 9.83 40.72
C ASN A 108 11.23 9.29 42.06
N ASP A 109 11.65 8.08 42.36
CA ASP A 109 11.50 7.48 43.69
C ASP A 109 12.68 7.99 44.53
N ASP A 110 12.55 9.21 45.06
CA ASP A 110 13.49 9.83 46.00
C ASP A 110 12.93 9.81 47.45
N PHE A 111 12.13 8.79 47.78
CA PHE A 111 11.64 8.50 49.14
C PHE A 111 12.26 7.23 49.71
#